data_AF-A0AB36J4P7-F1
#
_entry.id   AF-A0AB36J4P7-F1
#
_cell.length_a   1.000
_cell.length_b   1.000
_cell.length_c   1.000
_cell.angle_alpha   90.00
_cell.angle_beta   90.00
_cell.angle_gamma   90.00
#
_symmetry.space_group_name_H-M   'P 1'
#
loop_
_entity.id
_entity.type
_entity.pdbx_description
1 polymer ?
#
loop_
_entity_poly.entity_id
_entity_poly.type
_entity_poly.pdbx_seq_one_letter_code
_entity_poly.pdbx_strand_id
1 'polypeptide(L)'
;MYALKLIRDIKKFTLENYDVLKKPIYGDYPGLKAVVFMSRTLSSHAINGGAGDRDLDQTIAIKDGEWIKMEFEAEISGIGAPFKLTKEREDVLSDEDVEAYLNASDTPIGEVVQFFKKYTELRKQFENNIPKIDVFYGKI
;
A
#
# COMPACT_ATOMS: atom_id res chain seq x y z
N MET A 1 -2.11 23.28 7.89
CA MET A 1 -1.65 22.15 7.06
C MET A 1 -2.32 20.88 7.57
N TYR A 2 -3.33 20.36 6.87
CA TYR A 2 -4.14 19.22 7.35
C TYR A 2 -3.62 17.85 6.84
N ALA A 3 -2.84 17.83 5.75
CA ALA A 3 -2.34 16.61 5.12
C ALA A 3 -1.22 15.93 5.93
N LEU A 4 -0.15 16.63 6.32
CA LEU A 4 0.92 16.06 7.14
C LEU A 4 0.44 15.49 8.49
N LYS A 5 -0.50 16.17 9.16
CA LYS A 5 -1.10 15.65 10.39
C LYS A 5 -1.80 14.31 10.13
N LEU A 6 -2.57 14.24 9.05
CA LEU A 6 -3.27 13.01 8.67
C LEU A 6 -2.29 11.89 8.32
N ILE A 7 -1.20 12.17 7.59
CA ILE A 7 -0.14 11.19 7.27
C ILE A 7 0.49 10.62 8.56
N ARG A 8 0.79 11.49 9.53
CA ARG A 8 1.30 11.07 10.84
C ARG A 8 0.30 10.22 11.62
N ASP A 9 -0.97 10.61 11.62
CA ASP A 9 -2.05 9.84 12.27
C ASP A 9 -2.23 8.45 11.61
N ILE A 10 -2.10 8.38 10.28
CA ILE A 10 -2.10 7.13 9.52
C ILE A 10 -0.92 6.26 9.96
N LYS A 11 0.31 6.81 9.94
CA LYS A 11 1.52 6.07 10.34
C LYS A 11 1.37 5.51 11.75
N LYS A 12 0.98 6.36 12.70
CA LYS A 12 0.76 5.95 14.09
C LYS A 12 -0.25 4.80 14.21
N PHE A 13 -1.44 4.97 13.64
CA PHE A 13 -2.48 3.94 13.69
C PHE A 13 -2.01 2.62 13.06
N THR A 14 -1.31 2.68 11.93
CA THR A 14 -0.79 1.49 11.26
C THR A 14 0.28 0.79 12.09
N LEU A 15 1.17 1.52 12.75
CA LEU A 15 2.19 0.95 13.61
C LEU A 15 1.60 0.28 14.86
N GLU A 16 0.58 0.89 15.47
CA GLU A 16 -0.15 0.30 16.61
C GLU A 16 -0.80 -1.05 16.25
N ASN A 17 -1.10 -1.29 14.97
CA ASN A 17 -1.82 -2.47 14.48
C ASN A 17 -1.01 -3.28 13.46
N TYR A 18 0.30 -3.03 13.35
CA TYR A 18 1.12 -3.46 12.21
C TYR A 18 1.14 -4.98 12.02
N ASP A 19 1.27 -5.74 13.10
CA ASP A 19 1.35 -7.20 13.02
C ASP A 19 0.08 -7.86 12.48
N VAL A 20 -1.08 -7.24 12.71
CA VAL A 20 -2.37 -7.70 12.20
C VAL A 20 -2.58 -7.24 10.75
N LEU A 21 -2.12 -6.03 10.44
CA LEU A 21 -2.35 -5.37 9.17
C LEU A 21 -1.39 -5.82 8.07
N LYS A 22 -0.15 -6.18 8.40
CA LYS A 22 0.90 -6.45 7.41
C LYS A 22 0.57 -7.71 6.59
N LYS A 23 0.67 -7.58 5.27
CA LYS A 23 0.46 -8.65 4.29
C LYS A 23 1.68 -8.78 3.38
N PRO A 24 1.91 -9.94 2.74
CA PRO A 24 2.86 -10.04 1.64
C PRO A 24 2.52 -9.03 0.55
N ILE A 25 3.54 -8.36 0.00
CA ILE A 25 3.36 -7.29 -1.01
C ILE A 25 3.30 -7.86 -2.42
N TYR A 26 4.00 -8.97 -2.67
CA TYR A 26 4.13 -9.58 -4.00
C TYR A 26 4.05 -11.12 -3.87
N GLY A 27 2.84 -11.68 -3.89
CA GLY A 27 2.60 -13.13 -3.85
C GLY A 27 3.26 -13.87 -2.67
N ASP A 28 3.65 -15.13 -2.92
CA ASP A 28 4.32 -16.03 -1.96
C ASP A 28 5.81 -15.67 -1.72
N TYR A 29 6.22 -14.41 -1.79
CA TYR A 29 7.55 -13.98 -1.31
C TYR A 29 7.46 -13.68 0.20
N PRO A 30 7.81 -14.65 1.08
CA PRO A 30 7.48 -14.58 2.51
C PRO A 30 8.25 -13.49 3.28
N GLY A 31 9.30 -12.92 2.70
CA GLY A 31 10.21 -11.98 3.35
C GLY A 31 9.74 -10.52 3.37
N LEU A 32 8.80 -10.12 2.52
CA LEU A 32 8.39 -8.73 2.35
C LEU A 32 6.92 -8.54 2.77
N LYS A 33 6.73 -8.22 4.05
CA LYS A 33 5.42 -7.90 4.62
C LYS A 33 5.35 -6.41 4.93
N ALA A 34 4.29 -5.76 4.48
CA ALA A 34 4.03 -4.35 4.77
C ALA A 34 2.53 -4.06 4.78
N VAL A 35 2.18 -2.85 5.16
CA VAL A 35 0.83 -2.30 4.98
C VAL A 35 0.86 -1.37 3.79
N VAL A 36 0.37 -1.87 2.65
CA VAL A 36 0.33 -1.13 1.38
C VAL A 36 -0.84 -0.16 1.37
N PHE A 37 -0.56 1.10 1.03
CA PHE A 37 -1.57 2.16 0.90
C PHE A 37 -1.97 2.42 -0.54
N MET A 38 -1.03 2.28 -1.47
CA MET A 38 -1.26 2.46 -2.89
C MET A 38 -0.17 1.75 -3.69
N SER A 39 -0.52 1.38 -4.92
CA SER A 39 0.40 0.86 -5.91
C SER A 39 0.02 1.42 -7.28
N ARG A 40 1.02 1.63 -8.14
CA ARG A 40 0.84 2.05 -9.53
C ARG A 40 1.86 1.36 -10.43
N THR A 41 1.49 1.12 -11.67
CA THR A 41 2.42 0.68 -12.71
C THR A 41 3.03 1.91 -13.38
N LEU A 42 4.36 2.05 -13.30
CA LEU A 42 5.13 3.13 -13.91
C LEU A 42 5.33 2.89 -15.41
N SER A 43 5.56 1.64 -15.80
CA SER A 43 5.74 1.25 -17.19
C SER A 43 5.40 -0.23 -17.39
N SER A 44 4.93 -0.56 -18.59
CA SER A 44 4.72 -1.93 -19.05
C SER A 44 5.29 -2.06 -20.46
N HIS A 45 6.08 -3.10 -20.71
CA HIS A 45 6.74 -3.33 -21.98
C HIS A 45 6.61 -4.78 -22.43
N ALA A 46 6.11 -4.98 -23.65
CA ALA A 46 6.17 -6.27 -24.30
C ALA A 46 7.62 -6.68 -24.57
N ILE A 47 7.97 -7.91 -24.23
CA ILE A 47 9.28 -8.52 -24.48
C ILE A 47 9.13 -9.77 -25.35
N ASN A 48 10.26 -10.33 -25.83
CA ASN A 48 10.29 -11.57 -26.62
C ASN A 48 9.33 -11.56 -27.83
N GLY A 49 9.23 -10.44 -28.53
CA GLY A 49 8.34 -10.30 -29.69
C GLY A 49 6.84 -10.30 -29.35
N GLY A 50 6.46 -9.94 -28.12
CA GLY A 50 5.07 -9.89 -27.66
C GLY A 50 4.60 -11.15 -26.95
N ALA A 51 5.49 -12.12 -26.75
CA ALA A 51 5.19 -13.35 -26.01
C ALA A 51 5.43 -13.23 -24.50
N GLY A 52 5.57 -12.02 -23.97
CA GLY A 52 5.79 -11.76 -22.55
C GLY A 52 5.75 -10.27 -22.25
N ASP A 53 5.65 -9.92 -20.98
CA ASP A 53 5.54 -8.54 -20.50
C ASP A 53 6.54 -8.30 -19.36
N ARG A 54 7.02 -7.06 -19.28
CA ARG A 54 7.84 -6.56 -18.18
C ARG A 54 7.19 -5.30 -17.61
N ASP A 55 6.82 -5.38 -16.35
CA ASP A 55 6.14 -4.31 -15.63
C ASP A 55 7.07 -3.75 -14.55
N LEU A 56 7.06 -2.42 -14.42
CA LEU A 56 7.68 -1.71 -13.31
C LEU A 56 6.56 -1.11 -12.46
N ASP A 57 6.36 -1.65 -11.26
CA ASP A 57 5.39 -1.18 -10.29
C ASP A 57 6.06 -0.35 -9.20
N GLN A 58 5.36 0.65 -8.68
CA GLN A 58 5.77 1.47 -7.55
C GLN A 58 4.69 1.42 -6.46
N THR A 59 5.11 1.19 -5.22
CA THR A 59 4.23 1.02 -4.07
C THR A 59 4.64 1.96 -2.94
N ILE A 60 3.66 2.63 -2.30
CA ILE A 60 3.84 3.32 -1.02
C ILE A 60 3.25 2.47 0.11
N ALA A 61 4.07 2.16 1.10
CA ALA A 61 3.70 1.27 2.21
C ALA A 61 4.35 1.69 3.52
N ILE A 62 3.88 1.09 4.62
CA ILE A 62 4.58 1.10 5.91
C ILE A 62 5.22 -0.26 6.15
N LYS A 63 6.53 -0.27 6.44
CA LYS A 63 7.32 -1.46 6.78
C LYS A 63 8.30 -1.12 7.89
N ASP A 64 8.40 -2.01 8.88
CA ASP A 64 9.39 -1.93 9.97
C ASP A 64 9.51 -0.56 10.66
N GLY A 65 8.39 0.14 10.83
CA GLY A 65 8.37 1.45 11.49
C GLY A 65 8.36 2.66 10.54
N GLU A 66 8.66 2.46 9.26
CA GLU A 66 8.90 3.55 8.32
C GLU A 66 7.95 3.55 7.14
N TRP A 67 7.73 4.74 6.59
CA TRP A 67 7.19 4.85 5.24
C TRP A 67 8.26 4.39 4.26
N ILE A 68 7.87 3.59 3.31
CA ILE A 68 8.73 3.11 2.25
C ILE A 68 8.08 3.31 0.89
N LYS A 69 8.92 3.56 -0.09
CA LYS A 69 8.59 3.49 -1.50
C LYS A 69 9.36 2.33 -2.10
N MET A 70 8.65 1.34 -2.62
CA MET A 70 9.26 0.21 -3.31
C MET A 70 9.00 0.31 -4.80
N GLU A 71 10.00 -0.04 -5.59
CA GLU A 71 9.88 -0.26 -7.03
C GLU A 71 10.22 -1.72 -7.34
N PHE A 72 9.28 -2.40 -7.98
CA PHE A 72 9.38 -3.81 -8.36
C PHE A 72 9.35 -3.90 -9.87
N GLU A 73 10.38 -4.47 -10.46
CA GLU A 73 10.33 -4.89 -11.85
C GLU A 73 10.03 -6.38 -11.89
N ALA A 74 8.92 -6.75 -12.53
CA ALA A 74 8.50 -8.13 -12.73
C ALA A 74 8.42 -8.44 -14.21
N GLU A 75 8.83 -9.66 -14.57
CA GLU A 75 8.81 -10.15 -15.94
C GLU A 75 8.04 -11.46 -16.03
N ILE A 76 7.18 -11.56 -17.05
CA ILE A 76 6.63 -12.82 -17.54
C ILE A 76 7.23 -13.15 -18.90
N SER A 77 7.96 -14.26 -18.98
CA SER A 77 8.61 -14.72 -20.21
C SER A 77 7.86 -15.91 -20.80
N GLY A 78 6.81 -15.64 -21.58
CA GLY A 78 5.94 -16.66 -22.19
C GLY A 78 4.47 -16.53 -21.76
N ILE A 79 3.54 -16.94 -22.64
CA ILE A 79 2.10 -16.98 -22.31
C ILE A 79 1.88 -17.99 -21.17
N GLY A 80 1.43 -17.50 -20.01
CA GLY A 80 1.16 -18.33 -18.82
C GLY A 80 2.39 -18.72 -18.00
N ALA A 81 3.56 -18.14 -18.27
CA ALA A 81 4.75 -18.33 -17.44
C ALA A 81 4.59 -17.66 -16.06
N PRO A 82 5.30 -18.12 -15.01
CA PRO A 82 5.26 -17.44 -13.72
C PRO A 82 5.93 -16.06 -13.81
N PHE A 83 5.40 -15.09 -13.06
CA PHE A 83 6.06 -13.80 -12.87
C PHE A 83 7.36 -13.98 -12.11
N LYS A 84 8.42 -13.34 -12.60
CA LYS A 84 9.73 -13.31 -11.97
C LYS A 84 10.08 -11.87 -11.61
N LEU A 85 10.39 -11.63 -10.35
CA LEU A 85 10.96 -10.35 -9.93
C LEU A 85 12.39 -10.24 -10.45
N THR A 86 12.66 -9.22 -11.27
CA THR A 86 13.98 -8.96 -11.87
C THR A 86 14.73 -7.86 -11.13
N LYS A 87 14.00 -6.95 -10.48
CA LYS A 87 14.60 -5.84 -9.71
C LYS A 87 13.71 -5.44 -8.55
N GLU A 88 14.36 -5.05 -7.46
CA GLU A 88 13.73 -4.44 -6.30
C GLU A 88 14.55 -3.22 -5.87
N ARG A 89 13.86 -2.12 -5.56
CA ARG A 89 14.44 -0.95 -4.93
C ARG A 89 13.54 -0.51 -3.80
N GLU A 90 14.12 -0.21 -2.64
CA GLU A 90 13.43 0.33 -1.47
C GLU A 90 14.06 1.67 -1.09
N ASP A 91 13.23 2.72 -1.02
CA ASP A 91 13.61 4.02 -0.47
C ASP A 91 12.78 4.27 0.80
N VAL A 92 13.43 4.63 1.91
CA VAL A 92 12.74 5.09 3.14
C VAL A 92 12.31 6.55 2.95
N LEU A 93 11.07 6.86 3.33
CA LEU A 93 10.47 8.18 3.20
C LEU A 93 10.19 8.80 4.58
N SER A 94 10.40 10.12 4.68
CA SER A 94 9.84 10.92 5.77
C SER A 94 8.34 11.17 5.58
N ASP A 95 7.65 11.66 6.62
CA ASP A 95 6.24 12.05 6.48
C ASP A 95 6.07 13.21 5.49
N GLU A 96 7.05 14.11 5.44
CA GLU A 96 7.12 15.23 4.50
C GLU A 96 7.33 14.74 3.05
N ASP A 97 8.11 13.67 2.84
CA ASP A 97 8.27 13.07 1.51
C ASP A 97 6.96 12.46 1.01
N VAL A 98 6.19 11.82 1.90
CA VAL A 98 4.87 11.28 1.57
C VAL A 98 3.88 12.42 1.27
N GLU A 99 3.92 13.51 2.04
CA GLU A 99 3.11 14.70 1.75
C GLU A 99 3.48 15.31 0.41
N ALA A 100 4.78 15.45 0.12
CA ALA A 100 5.26 15.97 -1.16
C ALA A 100 4.82 15.07 -2.32
N TYR A 101 4.92 13.75 -2.18
CA TYR A 101 4.45 12.78 -3.17
C TYR A 101 2.95 12.97 -3.46
N LEU A 102 2.10 13.00 -2.42
CA LEU A 102 0.65 13.12 -2.60
C LEU A 102 0.21 14.47 -3.18
N ASN A 103 1.03 15.52 -3.02
CA ASN A 103 0.78 16.85 -3.57
C ASN A 103 1.52 17.12 -4.88
N ALA A 104 2.31 16.16 -5.38
CA ALA A 104 3.06 16.35 -6.61
C ALA A 104 2.10 16.48 -7.80
N SER A 105 2.44 17.36 -8.75
CA SER A 105 1.58 17.66 -9.91
C SER A 105 1.37 16.47 -10.85
N ASP A 106 2.27 15.50 -10.80
CA ASP A 106 2.27 14.27 -11.58
C ASP A 106 1.64 13.08 -10.82
N THR A 107 1.17 13.27 -9.58
CA THR A 107 0.41 12.26 -8.84
C THR A 107 -1.05 12.30 -9.26
N PRO A 108 -1.57 11.25 -9.93
CA PRO A 108 -2.97 11.16 -10.30
C PRO A 108 -3.89 11.23 -9.08
N ILE A 109 -4.99 11.97 -9.19
CA ILE A 109 -5.99 12.07 -8.11
C ILE A 109 -6.50 10.70 -7.65
N GLY A 110 -6.54 9.71 -8.55
CA GLY A 110 -6.92 8.33 -8.23
C GLY A 110 -6.00 7.68 -7.20
N GLU A 111 -4.70 7.97 -7.22
CA GLU A 111 -3.73 7.44 -6.26
C GLU A 111 -3.93 8.06 -4.87
N VAL A 112 -4.15 9.37 -4.83
CA VAL A 112 -4.47 10.09 -3.59
C VAL A 112 -5.76 9.54 -2.96
N VAL A 113 -6.79 9.29 -3.77
CA VAL A 113 -8.06 8.70 -3.31
C VAL A 113 -7.85 7.27 -2.80
N GLN A 114 -7.06 6.44 -3.50
CA GLN A 114 -6.74 5.08 -3.04
C GLN A 114 -6.04 5.08 -1.69
N PHE A 115 -5.06 5.97 -1.51
CA PHE A 115 -4.31 6.12 -0.26
C PHE A 115 -5.25 6.39 0.93
N PHE A 116 -6.15 7.38 0.80
CA PHE A 116 -7.10 7.72 1.87
C PHE A 116 -8.21 6.69 2.06
N LYS A 117 -8.68 6.07 0.97
CA LYS A 117 -9.66 4.98 1.03
C LYS A 117 -9.10 3.82 1.84
N LYS A 118 -7.85 3.44 1.60
CA LYS A 118 -7.20 2.35 2.34
C LYS A 118 -7.17 2.65 3.83
N TYR A 119 -6.72 3.84 4.24
CA TYR A 119 -6.73 4.23 5.65
C TYR A 119 -8.12 4.14 6.28
N THR A 120 -9.15 4.62 5.57
CA THR A 120 -10.54 4.58 6.06
C THR A 120 -11.04 3.15 6.24
N GLU A 121 -10.69 2.24 5.33
CA GLU A 121 -11.02 0.81 5.46
C GLU A 121 -10.32 0.18 6.65
N LEU A 122 -9.04 0.46 6.86
CA LEU A 122 -8.28 -0.06 8.00
C LEU A 122 -8.88 0.43 9.32
N ARG A 123 -9.20 1.72 9.44
CA ARG A 123 -9.88 2.26 10.63
C ARG A 123 -11.18 1.54 10.95
N LYS A 124 -12.06 1.34 9.95
CA LYS A 124 -13.34 0.63 10.13
C LYS A 124 -13.17 -0.80 10.63
N GLN A 125 -12.08 -1.49 10.25
CA GLN A 125 -11.81 -2.84 10.75
C GLN A 125 -11.56 -2.88 12.26
N PHE A 126 -11.02 -1.80 12.85
CA PHE A 126 -10.68 -1.73 14.27
C PHE A 126 -11.70 -0.95 15.10
N GLU A 127 -12.40 0.03 14.52
CA GLU A 127 -13.51 0.74 15.19
C GLU A 127 -14.75 -0.16 15.37
N ASN A 128 -14.89 -1.25 14.60
CA ASN A 128 -15.92 -2.28 14.77
C ASN A 128 -15.64 -3.27 15.94
N ASN A 129 -14.56 -3.11 16.70
CA ASN A 129 -14.31 -3.87 17.95
C ASN A 129 -14.86 -3.17 19.21
N ILE A 130 -15.66 -2.11 19.06
CA ILE A 130 -16.48 -1.63 20.17
C ILE A 130 -17.55 -2.71 20.42
N PRO A 131 -17.64 -3.29 21.64
CA PRO A 131 -18.71 -4.23 21.95
C PRO A 131 -20.02 -3.55 21.59
N LYS A 132 -20.88 -4.23 20.83
CA LYS A 132 -22.27 -3.81 20.64
C LYS A 132 -22.84 -3.54 22.03
N ILE A 133 -22.94 -2.27 22.41
CA ILE A 133 -23.80 -1.87 23.51
C ILE A 133 -25.18 -1.98 22.91
N ASP A 134 -25.89 -3.06 23.24
CA ASP A 134 -27.32 -3.19 22.95
C ASP A 134 -28.04 -2.09 23.74
N VAL A 135 -28.20 -0.94 23.10
CA VAL A 135 -29.06 0.11 23.62
C VAL A 135 -30.49 -0.31 23.26
N PHE A 136 -31.20 -0.79 24.28
CA PHE A 136 -32.63 -1.12 24.36
C PHE A 136 -33.04 -2.55 23.96
N TYR A 137 -33.26 -3.38 24.97
CA TYR A 137 -34.63 -3.80 25.32
C TYR A 137 -34.82 -3.73 26.83
N GLY A 138 -35.67 -2.78 27.24
CA GLY A 138 -36.21 -2.74 28.59
C GLY A 138 -37.04 -3.99 28.89
N LYS A 139 -37.15 -4.30 30.18
CA LYS A 139 -38.13 -5.23 30.73
C LYS A 139 -39.52 -4.94 30.13
N ILE A 140 -40.16 -5.98 29.60
CA ILE A 140 -41.62 -6.10 29.64
C ILE A 140 -41.94 -6.88 30.91
#